data_AF-A0A843ST51-F1
#
_entry.id   AF-A0A843ST51-F1
#
_cell.length_a   1.000
_cell.length_b   1.000
_cell.length_c   1.000
_cell.angle_alpha   90.00
_cell.angle_beta   90.00
_cell.angle_gamma   90.00
#
_symmetry.space_group_name_H-M   'P 1'
#
loop_
_entity.id
_entity.type
_entity.pdbx_description
1 polymer ?
#
loop_
_entity_poly.entity_id
_entity_poly.type
_entity_poly.pdbx_seq_one_letter_code
_entity_poly.pdbx_strand_id
1 'polypeptide(L)'
;MAPTAPEQTDAPSPFAAPQVTLPKGGGAIRGLGEKFETNPANGTGALSIPLPVSKSRGDFQPSLALAYSSGAGNGPCGLGWAIGYPSISRRTDKGVPRYKPFARNEACVGAGDADSDIFLLSGSEDLVPIAEDDEPWISCRVSDDYFVRAHRPRIEGAFARIESWTRLTDGDTHWRTISRDNLLTVYGEGTESRIADPDDPQRIFTWLICRSYDDRGNAIEYDY
;
A
#
# COMPACT_ATOMS: atom_id res chain seq x y z
N MET A 1 -18.82 64.26 2.89
CA MET A 1 -17.49 63.63 2.79
C MET A 1 -17.72 62.13 2.95
N ALA A 2 -17.77 61.38 1.85
CA ALA A 2 -17.95 59.94 1.90
C ALA A 2 -16.56 59.29 2.13
N PRO A 3 -16.43 58.26 2.99
CA PRO A 3 -15.16 57.59 3.20
C PRO A 3 -14.82 56.75 1.96
N THR A 4 -13.67 57.03 1.36
CA THR A 4 -13.08 56.23 0.28
C THR A 4 -12.71 54.86 0.85
N ALA A 5 -13.27 53.79 0.30
CA ALA A 5 -12.89 52.43 0.65
C ALA A 5 -11.40 52.20 0.32
N PRO A 6 -10.65 51.46 1.16
CA PRO A 6 -9.25 51.15 0.88
C PRO A 6 -9.15 50.31 -0.39
N GLU A 7 -8.23 50.72 -1.26
CA GLU A 7 -7.89 50.04 -2.51
C GLU A 7 -7.34 48.66 -2.17
N GLN A 8 -8.07 47.62 -2.55
CA GLN A 8 -7.69 46.23 -2.32
C GLN A 8 -6.56 45.90 -3.31
N THR A 9 -5.31 45.89 -2.84
CA THR A 9 -4.15 45.55 -3.65
C THR A 9 -4.30 44.11 -4.15
N ASP A 10 -4.41 43.95 -5.46
CA ASP A 10 -4.57 42.66 -6.13
C ASP A 10 -3.28 41.85 -5.94
N ALA A 11 -3.28 40.94 -4.96
CA ALA A 11 -2.15 40.06 -4.73
C ALA A 11 -2.07 39.08 -5.90
N PRO A 12 -0.89 38.88 -6.52
CA PRO A 12 -0.76 37.96 -7.65
C PRO A 12 -1.23 36.57 -7.22
N SER A 13 -2.13 36.00 -8.01
CA SER A 13 -2.67 34.67 -7.77
C SER A 13 -1.52 33.67 -7.59
N PRO A 14 -1.56 32.81 -6.55
CA PRO A 14 -0.55 31.77 -6.37
C PRO A 14 -0.61 30.69 -7.46
N PHE A 15 -1.63 30.75 -8.33
CA PHE A 15 -1.82 29.83 -9.43
C PHE A 15 -1.16 30.35 -10.71
N ALA A 16 -0.11 29.65 -11.14
CA ALA A 16 0.53 29.91 -12.42
C ALA A 16 -0.23 29.19 -13.55
N ALA A 17 -0.54 29.91 -14.63
CA ALA A 17 -1.05 29.30 -15.84
C ALA A 17 0.03 28.40 -16.48
N PRO A 18 -0.32 27.22 -17.02
CA PRO A 18 0.64 26.33 -17.66
C PRO A 18 1.33 27.04 -18.84
N GLN A 19 2.66 26.96 -18.87
CA GLN A 19 3.50 27.57 -19.91
C GLN A 19 4.17 26.47 -20.74
N VAL A 20 4.08 26.56 -22.07
CA VAL A 20 4.82 25.67 -22.98
C VAL A 20 6.20 26.28 -23.21
N THR A 21 7.24 25.62 -22.73
CA THR A 21 8.63 26.06 -22.91
C THR A 21 9.50 24.90 -23.37
N LEU A 22 10.51 25.20 -24.18
CA LEU A 22 11.52 24.22 -24.52
C LEU A 22 12.43 23.98 -23.30
N PRO A 23 12.85 22.73 -23.05
CA PRO A 23 13.81 22.45 -21.99
C PRO A 23 15.10 23.22 -22.26
N LYS A 24 15.53 24.03 -21.30
CA LYS A 24 16.85 24.69 -21.35
C LYS A 24 17.92 23.60 -21.23
N GLY A 25 18.80 23.49 -22.23
CA GLY A 25 19.78 22.42 -22.30
C GLY A 25 20.99 22.59 -21.38
N GLY A 26 21.43 21.46 -20.82
CA GLY A 26 22.83 20.98 -20.81
C GLY A 26 23.86 21.58 -19.84
N GLY A 27 24.63 20.71 -19.16
CA GLY A 27 25.90 21.05 -18.50
C GLY A 27 26.36 20.09 -17.39
N ALA A 28 25.43 19.42 -16.71
CA ALA A 28 25.74 18.51 -15.59
C ALA A 28 25.52 17.04 -15.97
N ILE A 29 26.52 16.20 -15.73
CA ILE A 29 26.37 14.75 -15.73
C ILE A 29 25.96 14.34 -14.31
N ARG A 30 24.83 13.64 -14.18
CA ARG A 30 24.33 13.11 -12.90
C ARG A 30 24.18 11.59 -13.00
N GLY A 31 24.36 10.89 -11.89
CA GLY A 31 24.09 9.45 -11.76
C GLY A 31 22.59 9.15 -11.82
N LEU A 32 22.19 7.95 -11.41
CA LEU A 32 20.79 7.52 -11.40
C LEU A 32 20.01 8.06 -10.19
N GLY A 33 20.67 8.84 -9.33
CA GLY A 33 20.09 9.32 -8.08
C GLY A 33 20.20 8.28 -6.97
N GLU A 34 21.18 7.38 -7.07
CA GLU A 34 21.48 6.37 -6.08
C GLU A 34 21.79 6.98 -4.72
N LYS A 35 21.28 6.35 -3.67
CA LYS A 35 21.49 6.77 -2.28
C LYS A 35 22.03 5.61 -1.47
N PHE A 36 23.14 5.84 -0.78
CA PHE A 36 23.70 4.91 0.18
C PHE A 36 23.43 5.44 1.60
N GLU A 37 22.89 4.57 2.45
CA GLU A 37 22.56 4.89 3.83
C GLU A 37 22.94 3.72 4.74
N THR A 38 23.28 4.03 5.99
CA THR A 38 23.51 3.01 7.01
C THR A 38 22.34 3.05 7.98
N ASN A 39 21.74 1.90 8.28
CA ASN A 39 20.71 1.82 9.31
C ASN A 39 21.39 1.79 10.70
N PRO A 40 21.24 2.83 11.53
CA PRO A 40 21.96 2.93 12.80
C PRO A 40 21.45 1.94 13.86
N ALA A 41 20.22 1.43 13.73
CA ALA A 41 19.62 0.55 14.73
C ALA A 41 20.13 -0.89 14.65
N ASN A 42 20.48 -1.36 13.45
CA ASN A 42 20.91 -2.75 13.21
C ASN A 42 22.27 -2.86 12.50
N GLY A 43 22.89 -1.73 12.12
CA GLY A 43 24.20 -1.68 11.48
C GLY A 43 24.23 -2.15 10.02
N THR A 44 23.08 -2.36 9.36
CA THR A 44 23.05 -2.81 7.96
C THR A 44 23.33 -1.67 6.99
N GLY A 45 24.06 -1.97 5.90
CA GLY A 45 24.22 -1.07 4.78
C GLY A 45 23.04 -1.17 3.81
N ALA A 46 22.50 -0.03 3.39
CA ALA A 46 21.39 0.06 2.46
C ALA A 46 21.80 0.89 1.23
N LEU A 47 21.34 0.47 0.04
CA LEU A 47 21.50 1.22 -1.21
C LEU A 47 20.16 1.22 -1.94
N SER A 48 19.74 2.39 -2.43
CA SER A 48 18.51 2.52 -3.22
C SER A 48 18.83 3.13 -4.58
N ILE A 49 18.42 2.44 -5.64
CA ILE A 49 18.55 2.87 -7.03
C ILE A 49 17.13 3.06 -7.59
N PRO A 50 16.64 4.30 -7.73
CA PRO A 50 15.32 4.56 -8.31
C PRO A 50 15.25 4.02 -9.74
N LEU A 51 14.15 3.34 -10.10
CA LEU A 51 13.92 2.94 -11.47
C LEU A 51 13.34 4.13 -12.25
N PRO A 52 13.93 4.50 -13.41
CA PRO A 52 13.45 5.64 -14.19
C PRO A 52 12.13 5.29 -14.87
N VAL A 53 11.02 5.68 -14.26
CA VAL A 53 9.68 5.57 -14.83
C VAL A 53 9.30 6.91 -15.46
N SER A 54 8.72 6.88 -16.65
CA SER A 54 8.18 8.08 -17.29
C SER A 54 7.07 8.67 -16.43
N LYS A 55 7.06 10.00 -16.28
CA LYS A 55 5.97 10.68 -15.58
C LYS A 55 4.64 10.42 -16.28
N SER A 56 3.61 10.12 -15.50
CA SER A 56 2.25 9.95 -16.02
C SER A 56 1.43 11.22 -15.78
N ARG A 57 0.14 11.16 -16.13
CA ARG A 57 -0.81 12.23 -15.83
C ARG A 57 -0.89 12.46 -14.32
N GLY A 58 -0.73 13.71 -13.89
CA GLY A 58 -0.85 14.08 -12.48
C GLY A 58 0.27 13.53 -11.59
N ASP A 59 1.43 13.18 -12.15
CA ASP A 59 2.54 12.52 -11.46
C ASP A 59 2.13 11.19 -10.75
N PHE A 60 1.07 10.52 -11.25
CA PHE A 60 0.58 9.25 -10.71
C PHE A 60 1.22 8.04 -11.42
N GLN A 61 2.49 7.78 -11.11
CA GLN A 61 3.26 6.66 -11.67
C GLN A 61 3.72 5.70 -10.56
N PRO A 62 4.02 4.42 -10.88
CA PRO A 62 4.60 3.53 -9.90
C PRO A 62 5.96 4.06 -9.43
N SER A 63 6.12 4.18 -8.12
CA SER A 63 7.40 4.53 -7.49
C SER A 63 8.16 3.25 -7.17
N LEU A 64 9.07 2.85 -8.05
CA LEU A 64 9.87 1.64 -7.91
C LEU A 64 11.34 1.99 -7.71
N ALA A 65 12.01 1.24 -6.84
CA ALA A 65 13.44 1.31 -6.64
C ALA A 65 13.99 -0.10 -6.46
N LEU A 66 15.19 -0.32 -7.01
CA LEU A 66 16.00 -1.47 -6.68
C LEU A 66 16.69 -1.17 -5.34
N ALA A 67 16.25 -1.85 -4.29
CA ALA A 67 16.72 -1.66 -2.93
C ALA A 67 17.66 -2.80 -2.52
N TYR A 68 18.80 -2.45 -1.94
CA TYR A 68 19.75 -3.36 -1.35
C TYR A 68 19.74 -3.22 0.17
N SER A 69 19.85 -4.34 0.88
CA SER A 69 20.24 -4.39 2.29
C SER A 69 21.21 -5.53 2.52
N SER A 70 22.33 -5.25 3.20
CA SER A 70 23.34 -6.26 3.52
C SER A 70 22.82 -7.37 4.45
N GLY A 71 21.69 -7.16 5.11
CA GLY A 71 21.02 -8.15 5.95
C GLY A 71 19.90 -8.92 5.24
N ALA A 72 19.58 -8.59 3.98
CA ALA A 72 18.51 -9.26 3.26
C ALA A 72 18.98 -10.58 2.61
N GLY A 73 18.05 -11.50 2.46
CA GLY A 73 18.29 -12.81 1.85
C GLY A 73 18.39 -12.77 0.33
N ASN A 74 18.31 -13.95 -0.28
CA ASN A 74 18.27 -14.09 -1.73
C ASN A 74 16.86 -13.83 -2.27
N GLY A 75 16.76 -13.32 -3.49
CA GLY A 75 15.50 -13.04 -4.18
C GLY A 75 15.67 -12.93 -5.69
N PRO A 76 14.61 -12.57 -6.43
CA PRO A 76 14.64 -12.48 -7.89
C PRO A 76 15.69 -11.51 -8.46
N CYS A 77 16.08 -10.51 -7.67
CA CYS A 77 17.08 -9.50 -8.05
C CYS A 77 18.50 -9.85 -7.56
N GLY A 78 18.70 -11.03 -6.99
CA GLY A 78 19.96 -11.47 -6.39
C GLY A 78 20.04 -11.25 -4.87
N LEU A 79 21.16 -11.66 -4.29
CA LEU A 79 21.39 -11.61 -2.84
C LEU A 79 21.39 -10.16 -2.35
N GLY A 80 20.60 -9.88 -1.31
CA GLY A 80 20.51 -8.56 -0.69
C GLY A 80 19.64 -7.57 -1.47
N TRP A 81 19.23 -7.88 -2.70
CA TRP A 81 18.51 -6.98 -3.61
C TRP A 81 17.04 -7.36 -3.75
N ALA A 82 16.17 -6.36 -3.76
CA ALA A 82 14.74 -6.52 -4.03
C ALA A 82 14.15 -5.29 -4.73
N ILE A 83 13.10 -5.52 -5.51
CA ILE A 83 12.15 -4.47 -5.89
C ILE A 83 10.99 -4.62 -4.92
N GLY A 84 10.87 -3.67 -3.98
CA GLY A 84 9.83 -3.72 -2.95
C GLY A 84 8.48 -3.36 -3.55
N TYR A 85 7.56 -4.32 -3.62
CA TYR A 85 6.16 -4.06 -3.94
C TYR A 85 5.32 -4.12 -2.66
N PRO A 86 4.38 -3.18 -2.47
CA PRO A 86 3.40 -3.30 -1.40
C PRO A 86 2.67 -4.64 -1.47
N SER A 87 2.54 -5.31 -0.34
CA SER A 87 1.84 -6.59 -0.24
C SER A 87 1.28 -6.77 1.16
N ILE A 88 0.32 -7.69 1.29
CA ILE A 88 -0.15 -8.17 2.59
C ILE A 88 0.18 -9.65 2.68
N SER A 89 0.88 -10.07 3.73
CA SER A 89 1.33 -11.45 3.88
C SER A 89 1.02 -12.00 5.27
N ARG A 90 0.92 -13.32 5.39
CA ARG A 90 0.82 -13.98 6.69
C ARG A 90 2.17 -13.94 7.41
N ARG A 91 2.16 -13.63 8.69
CA ARG A 91 3.36 -13.57 9.52
C ARG A 91 3.90 -14.96 9.82
N THR A 92 5.22 -15.15 9.67
CA THR A 92 5.89 -16.45 9.87
C THR A 92 6.99 -16.46 10.94
N ASP A 93 7.26 -15.32 11.57
CA ASP A 93 8.34 -15.17 12.56
C ASP A 93 8.14 -16.01 13.84
N LYS A 94 6.89 -16.35 14.16
CA LYS A 94 6.48 -17.10 15.36
C LYS A 94 5.87 -18.46 15.07
N GLY A 95 6.02 -18.96 13.85
CA GLY A 95 5.52 -20.27 13.44
C GLY A 95 4.96 -20.29 12.03
N VAL A 96 4.52 -21.47 11.60
CA VAL A 96 3.91 -21.67 10.28
C VAL A 96 2.45 -21.20 10.31
N PRO A 97 1.97 -20.46 9.29
CA PRO A 97 0.57 -20.05 9.21
C PRO A 97 -0.38 -21.25 9.19
N ARG A 98 -1.52 -21.13 9.87
CA ARG A 98 -2.59 -22.15 9.86
C ARG A 98 -3.61 -21.94 8.74
N TYR A 99 -3.38 -20.90 7.93
CA TYR A 99 -4.28 -20.43 6.87
C TYR A 99 -5.67 -20.05 7.36
N LYS A 100 -5.77 -19.59 8.61
CA LYS A 100 -7.03 -19.11 9.19
C LYS A 100 -7.24 -17.64 8.83
N PRO A 101 -8.32 -17.28 8.13
CA PRO A 101 -8.63 -15.89 7.82
C PRO A 101 -9.20 -15.18 9.06
N PHE A 102 -9.28 -13.85 8.99
CA PHE A 102 -10.18 -13.10 9.86
C PHE A 102 -11.64 -13.50 9.64
N ALA A 103 -12.53 -13.03 10.51
CA ALA A 103 -13.96 -13.28 10.38
C ALA A 103 -14.49 -12.90 8.99
N ARG A 104 -15.39 -13.74 8.48
CA ARG A 104 -15.97 -13.64 7.13
C ARG A 104 -17.45 -13.31 7.14
N ASN A 105 -18.04 -13.19 8.33
CA ASN A 105 -19.41 -12.76 8.57
C ASN A 105 -19.54 -12.27 10.02
N GLU A 106 -20.65 -11.58 10.29
CA GLU A 106 -20.95 -10.97 11.59
C GLU A 106 -21.03 -12.02 12.72
N ALA A 107 -21.60 -13.19 12.44
CA ALA A 107 -21.77 -14.25 13.43
C ALA A 107 -20.46 -14.84 13.97
N CYS A 108 -19.34 -14.64 13.26
CA CYS A 108 -18.04 -15.20 13.64
C CYS A 108 -16.97 -14.15 13.98
N VAL A 109 -17.29 -12.85 14.10
CA VAL A 109 -16.30 -11.79 14.37
C VAL A 109 -15.41 -12.12 15.57
N GLY A 110 -16.00 -12.40 16.74
CA GLY A 110 -15.21 -12.69 17.94
C GLY A 110 -14.33 -13.93 17.82
N ALA A 111 -14.91 -15.08 17.45
CA ALA A 111 -14.18 -16.35 17.41
C ALA A 111 -13.22 -16.46 16.21
N GLY A 112 -13.64 -15.96 15.05
CA GLY A 112 -12.86 -15.97 13.82
C GLY A 112 -11.64 -15.05 13.91
N ASP A 113 -11.79 -13.84 14.47
CA ASP A 113 -10.67 -12.93 14.62
C ASP A 113 -9.66 -13.46 15.66
N ALA A 114 -10.13 -14.05 16.76
CA ALA A 114 -9.26 -14.61 17.80
C ALA A 114 -8.43 -15.82 17.32
N ASP A 115 -8.94 -16.60 16.37
CA ASP A 115 -8.29 -17.80 15.83
C ASP A 115 -7.58 -17.55 14.49
N SER A 116 -7.64 -16.31 13.97
CA SER A 116 -7.00 -15.93 12.71
C SER A 116 -5.46 -15.99 12.78
N ASP A 117 -4.81 -16.12 11.62
CA ASP A 117 -3.38 -15.83 11.53
C ASP A 117 -3.14 -14.31 11.58
N ILE A 118 -1.91 -13.90 11.89
CA ILE A 118 -1.53 -12.49 11.88
C ILE A 118 -1.05 -12.11 10.49
N PHE A 119 -1.51 -10.97 10.00
CA PHE A 119 -1.15 -10.44 8.69
C PHE A 119 -0.23 -9.24 8.85
N LEU A 120 0.68 -9.05 7.89
CA LEU A 120 1.62 -7.94 7.84
C LEU A 120 1.31 -7.08 6.62
N LEU A 121 1.20 -5.76 6.81
CA LEU A 121 1.21 -4.82 5.69
C LEU A 121 2.66 -4.46 5.36
N SER A 122 3.05 -4.68 4.10
CA SER A 122 4.40 -4.42 3.56
C SER A 122 5.54 -5.01 4.41
N GLY A 123 5.27 -6.12 5.10
CA GLY A 123 6.25 -6.89 5.87
C GLY A 123 6.67 -6.31 7.22
N SER A 124 6.08 -5.18 7.67
CA SER A 124 6.50 -4.53 8.93
C SER A 124 5.41 -4.44 10.00
N GLU A 125 4.16 -4.19 9.60
CA GLU A 125 3.10 -3.87 10.56
C GLU A 125 2.10 -5.00 10.74
N ASP A 126 2.03 -5.54 11.96
CA ASP A 126 0.98 -6.47 12.39
C ASP A 126 -0.39 -5.80 12.22
N LEU A 127 -1.25 -6.37 11.39
CA LEU A 127 -2.64 -5.95 11.25
C LEU A 127 -3.49 -6.59 12.34
N VAL A 128 -4.27 -5.73 13.00
CA VAL A 128 -5.21 -6.10 14.07
C VAL A 128 -6.61 -5.66 13.63
N PRO A 129 -7.63 -6.51 13.75
CA PRO A 129 -8.99 -6.15 13.38
C PRO A 129 -9.53 -5.09 14.36
N ILE A 130 -10.33 -4.15 13.86
CA ILE A 130 -10.95 -3.12 14.68
C ILE A 130 -12.13 -3.74 15.43
N ALA A 131 -12.13 -3.69 16.76
CA ALA A 131 -13.22 -4.26 17.56
C ALA A 131 -14.54 -3.49 17.35
N GLU A 132 -15.68 -4.19 17.41
CA GLU A 132 -16.99 -3.55 17.36
C GLU A 132 -17.21 -2.58 18.53
N ASP A 133 -16.70 -2.93 19.71
CA ASP A 133 -16.77 -2.07 20.90
C ASP A 133 -15.94 -0.77 20.76
N ASP A 134 -14.89 -0.79 19.92
CA ASP A 134 -14.04 0.37 19.65
C ASP A 134 -14.72 1.31 18.63
N GLU A 135 -15.07 0.79 17.45
CA GLU A 135 -15.62 1.58 16.33
C GLU A 135 -16.66 0.79 15.51
N PRO A 136 -17.92 0.72 15.97
CA PRO A 136 -18.93 -0.19 15.40
C PRO A 136 -19.36 0.16 13.97
N TRP A 137 -19.22 1.43 13.55
CA TRP A 137 -19.57 1.89 12.21
C TRP A 137 -18.51 1.55 11.15
N ILE A 138 -17.32 1.12 11.56
CA ILE A 138 -16.19 0.83 10.66
C ILE A 138 -15.74 -0.63 10.77
N SER A 139 -15.89 -1.25 11.95
CA SER A 139 -15.43 -2.61 12.27
C SER A 139 -15.73 -3.62 11.16
N CYS A 140 -16.99 -3.78 10.78
CA CYS A 140 -17.37 -4.62 9.65
C CYS A 140 -18.66 -4.14 8.97
N ARG A 141 -18.87 -4.57 7.72
CA ARG A 141 -20.10 -4.34 6.96
C ARG A 141 -20.24 -5.35 5.82
N VAL A 142 -21.42 -5.41 5.23
CA VAL A 142 -21.65 -6.06 3.93
C VAL A 142 -21.73 -4.99 2.84
N SER A 143 -20.99 -5.18 1.74
CA SER A 143 -20.98 -4.29 0.57
C SER A 143 -20.80 -5.13 -0.69
N ASP A 144 -21.67 -4.96 -1.69
CA ASP A 144 -21.51 -5.54 -3.03
C ASP A 144 -21.19 -7.05 -3.06
N ASP A 145 -21.89 -7.84 -2.23
CA ASP A 145 -21.67 -9.29 -2.03
C ASP A 145 -20.33 -9.67 -1.34
N TYR A 146 -19.69 -8.71 -0.67
CA TYR A 146 -18.53 -8.93 0.19
C TYR A 146 -18.86 -8.62 1.65
N PHE A 147 -18.35 -9.46 2.55
CA PHE A 147 -18.13 -9.10 3.94
C PHE A 147 -16.81 -8.34 4.05
N VAL A 148 -16.87 -7.12 4.54
CA VAL A 148 -15.73 -6.23 4.68
C VAL A 148 -15.36 -6.11 6.15
N ARG A 149 -14.12 -6.45 6.50
CA ARG A 149 -13.56 -6.32 7.85
C ARG A 149 -12.48 -5.25 7.87
N ALA A 150 -12.57 -4.29 8.78
CA ALA A 150 -11.58 -3.23 8.94
C ALA A 150 -10.47 -3.61 9.92
N HIS A 151 -9.26 -3.15 9.62
CA HIS A 151 -8.05 -3.44 10.39
C HIS A 151 -7.24 -2.15 10.59
N ARG A 152 -6.37 -2.18 11.59
CA ARG A 152 -5.35 -1.16 11.83
C ARG A 152 -3.98 -1.80 12.08
N PRO A 153 -2.87 -1.12 11.73
CA PRO A 153 -1.55 -1.49 12.23
C PRO A 153 -1.52 -1.53 13.75
N ARG A 154 -0.73 -2.43 14.35
CA ARG A 154 -0.47 -2.41 15.79
C ARG A 154 0.22 -1.12 16.21
N ILE A 155 1.08 -0.58 15.35
CA ILE A 155 1.73 0.73 15.53
C ILE A 155 1.22 1.63 14.40
N GLU A 156 0.31 2.54 14.72
CA GLU A 156 -0.28 3.44 13.73
C GLU A 156 0.73 4.51 13.28
N GLY A 157 0.72 4.85 12.00
CA GLY A 157 1.60 5.88 11.44
C GLY A 157 1.13 6.46 10.11
N ALA A 158 0.56 5.64 9.24
CA ALA A 158 0.06 6.09 7.94
C ALA A 158 -1.40 6.59 7.99
N PHE A 159 -2.16 6.20 9.03
CA PHE A 159 -3.59 6.46 9.16
C PHE A 159 -4.37 6.05 7.91
N ALA A 160 -3.94 4.95 7.29
CA ALA A 160 -4.62 4.37 6.14
C ALA A 160 -5.79 3.51 6.62
N ARG A 161 -6.90 3.56 5.89
CA ARG A 161 -8.00 2.61 6.09
C ARG A 161 -7.62 1.29 5.45
N ILE A 162 -7.58 0.21 6.23
CA ILE A 162 -7.15 -1.12 5.76
C ILE A 162 -8.33 -2.09 5.89
N GLU A 163 -8.67 -2.78 4.81
CA GLU A 163 -9.84 -3.64 4.77
C GLU A 163 -9.54 -4.99 4.10
N SER A 164 -10.01 -6.08 4.70
CA SER A 164 -10.17 -7.34 3.98
C SER A 164 -11.59 -7.41 3.43
N TRP A 165 -11.70 -7.83 2.17
CA TRP A 165 -12.95 -7.96 1.45
C TRP A 165 -13.11 -9.43 1.11
N THR A 166 -14.04 -10.10 1.79
CA THR A 166 -14.30 -11.53 1.59
C THR A 166 -15.62 -11.72 0.87
N ARG A 167 -15.59 -12.32 -0.31
CA ARG A 167 -16.79 -12.58 -1.11
C ARG A 167 -17.68 -13.59 -0.38
N LEU A 168 -18.97 -13.29 -0.30
CA LEU A 168 -19.94 -14.09 0.44
C LEU A 168 -20.23 -15.46 -0.21
N THR A 169 -20.02 -15.58 -1.53
CA THR A 169 -20.38 -16.78 -2.30
C THR A 169 -19.38 -17.93 -2.17
N ASP A 170 -18.08 -17.62 -2.18
CA ASP A 170 -16.99 -18.60 -2.24
C ASP A 170 -15.94 -18.40 -1.12
N GLY A 171 -16.06 -17.32 -0.34
CA GLY A 171 -15.12 -16.98 0.71
C GLY A 171 -13.76 -16.49 0.19
N ASP A 172 -13.66 -16.14 -1.09
CA ASP A 172 -12.45 -15.58 -1.66
C ASP A 172 -12.17 -14.20 -1.06
N THR A 173 -10.93 -13.94 -0.68
CA THR A 173 -10.55 -12.71 0.03
C THR A 173 -9.51 -11.95 -0.76
N HIS A 174 -9.74 -10.66 -0.96
CA HIS A 174 -8.73 -9.69 -1.38
C HIS A 174 -8.63 -8.57 -0.33
N TRP A 175 -7.62 -7.73 -0.47
CA TRP A 175 -7.42 -6.62 0.46
C TRP A 175 -7.45 -5.26 -0.24
N ARG A 176 -7.84 -4.23 0.51
CA ARG A 176 -7.83 -2.85 0.05
C ARG A 176 -7.22 -1.95 1.12
N THR A 177 -6.45 -0.96 0.69
CA THR A 177 -6.04 0.16 1.54
C THR A 177 -6.44 1.47 0.90
N ILE A 178 -6.83 2.46 1.73
CA ILE A 178 -7.11 3.82 1.30
C ILE A 178 -6.24 4.74 2.13
N SER A 179 -5.32 5.46 1.50
CA SER A 179 -4.43 6.40 2.20
C SER A 179 -5.15 7.70 2.57
N ARG A 180 -4.53 8.52 3.42
CA ARG A 180 -4.99 9.88 3.74
C ARG A 180 -5.10 10.81 2.52
N ASP A 181 -4.38 10.49 1.45
CA ASP A 181 -4.40 11.24 0.19
C ASP A 181 -5.42 10.65 -0.80
N ASN A 182 -6.35 9.83 -0.31
CA ASN A 182 -7.42 9.17 -1.07
C ASN A 182 -6.91 8.26 -2.21
N LEU A 183 -5.74 7.66 -2.01
CA LEU A 183 -5.17 6.64 -2.89
C LEU A 183 -5.73 5.26 -2.51
N LEU A 184 -6.53 4.66 -3.37
CA LEU A 184 -6.98 3.27 -3.24
C LEU A 184 -5.90 2.33 -3.77
N THR A 185 -5.52 1.33 -3.00
CA THR A 185 -4.65 0.24 -3.44
C THR A 185 -5.32 -1.10 -3.19
N VAL A 186 -5.31 -1.98 -4.19
CA VAL A 186 -5.96 -3.30 -4.16
C VAL A 186 -4.88 -4.38 -4.22
N TYR A 187 -5.03 -5.43 -3.40
CA TYR A 187 -4.05 -6.51 -3.29
C TYR A 187 -4.71 -7.87 -3.51
N GLY A 188 -4.12 -8.68 -4.38
CA GLY A 188 -4.54 -10.04 -4.70
C GLY A 188 -6.01 -10.14 -5.06
N GLU A 189 -6.49 -9.27 -5.96
CA GLU A 189 -7.86 -9.38 -6.50
C GLU A 189 -7.99 -10.61 -7.41
N GLY A 190 -6.97 -10.87 -8.25
CA GLY A 190 -6.87 -12.05 -9.09
C GLY A 190 -5.88 -13.09 -8.56
N THR A 191 -5.84 -14.25 -9.22
CA THR A 191 -4.97 -15.37 -8.83
C THR A 191 -3.50 -15.11 -9.14
N GLU A 192 -3.22 -14.34 -10.19
CA GLU A 192 -1.87 -13.93 -10.61
C GLU A 192 -1.19 -13.01 -9.60
N SER A 193 -1.99 -12.21 -8.87
CA SER A 193 -1.50 -11.30 -7.83
C SER A 193 -1.49 -11.95 -6.43
N ARG A 194 -1.41 -13.28 -6.35
CA ARG A 194 -1.37 -14.05 -5.11
C ARG A 194 -0.24 -15.07 -5.12
N ILE A 195 0.41 -15.23 -3.98
CA ILE A 195 1.28 -16.37 -3.70
C ILE A 195 0.49 -17.30 -2.79
N ALA A 196 0.11 -18.47 -3.29
CA ALA A 196 -0.73 -19.45 -2.59
C ALA A 196 -0.11 -20.85 -2.63
N ASP A 197 -0.62 -21.75 -1.78
CA ASP A 197 -0.31 -23.17 -1.82
C ASP A 197 -0.70 -23.76 -3.20
N PRO A 198 0.24 -24.37 -3.96
CA PRO A 198 -0.06 -25.00 -5.25
C PRO A 198 -1.12 -26.10 -5.17
N ASP A 199 -1.24 -26.77 -4.02
CA ASP A 199 -2.21 -27.85 -3.83
C ASP A 199 -3.59 -27.34 -3.38
N ASP A 200 -3.66 -26.11 -2.87
CA ASP A 200 -4.89 -25.47 -2.38
C ASP A 200 -4.85 -23.94 -2.58
N PRO A 201 -5.37 -23.41 -3.70
CA PRO A 201 -5.34 -21.98 -4.00
C PRO A 201 -6.06 -21.09 -2.99
N GLN A 202 -6.88 -21.64 -2.09
CA GLN A 202 -7.52 -20.88 -1.01
C GLN A 202 -6.54 -20.58 0.14
N ARG A 203 -5.43 -21.32 0.24
CA ARG A 203 -4.35 -21.09 1.19
C ARG A 203 -3.38 -20.05 0.67
N ILE A 204 -3.88 -18.81 0.61
CA ILE A 204 -3.10 -17.66 0.16
C ILE A 204 -2.13 -17.25 1.27
N PHE A 205 -0.84 -17.19 0.94
CA PHE A 205 0.23 -16.72 1.80
C PHE A 205 0.42 -15.21 1.69
N THR A 206 0.45 -14.69 0.46
CA THR A 206 0.67 -13.26 0.16
C THR A 206 -0.31 -12.75 -0.89
N TRP A 207 -0.89 -11.59 -0.65
CA TRP A 207 -1.64 -10.77 -1.60
C TRP A 207 -0.72 -9.64 -2.09
N LEU A 208 -0.31 -9.71 -3.35
CA LEU A 208 0.53 -8.70 -4.00
C LEU A 208 -0.35 -7.54 -4.47
N ILE A 209 0.20 -6.31 -4.49
CA ILE A 209 -0.48 -5.17 -5.14
C ILE A 209 -0.88 -5.54 -6.56
N CYS A 210 -2.11 -5.28 -6.96
CA CYS A 210 -2.57 -5.54 -8.34
C CYS A 210 -3.00 -4.25 -9.03
N ARG A 211 -3.63 -3.32 -8.30
CA ARG A 211 -4.07 -2.05 -8.84
C ARG A 211 -3.98 -0.92 -7.83
N SER A 212 -3.82 0.29 -8.33
CA SER A 212 -3.88 1.52 -7.54
C SER A 212 -4.61 2.62 -8.29
N TYR A 213 -5.44 3.40 -7.58
CA TYR A 213 -6.30 4.44 -8.15
C TYR A 213 -6.22 5.72 -7.34
N ASP A 214 -6.02 6.86 -8.01
CA ASP A 214 -6.10 8.17 -7.38
C ASP A 214 -7.53 8.76 -7.39
N ASP A 215 -7.69 9.91 -6.73
CA ASP A 215 -8.95 10.65 -6.66
C ASP A 215 -9.35 11.35 -7.97
N ARG A 216 -8.53 11.23 -9.02
CA ARG A 216 -8.73 11.84 -10.34
C ARG A 216 -9.02 10.81 -11.44
N GLY A 217 -9.13 9.53 -11.07
CA GLY A 217 -9.44 8.43 -11.99
C GLY A 217 -8.23 7.91 -12.77
N ASN A 218 -7.00 8.27 -12.39
CA ASN A 218 -5.81 7.61 -12.90
C ASN A 218 -5.66 6.23 -12.24
N ALA A 219 -5.10 5.27 -12.98
CA ALA A 219 -4.90 3.90 -12.52
C ALA A 219 -3.49 3.40 -12.83
N ILE A 220 -2.95 2.57 -11.96
CA ILE A 220 -1.73 1.77 -12.17
C ILE A 220 -2.14 0.30 -12.01
N GLU A 221 -1.75 -0.55 -12.95
CA GLU A 221 -1.99 -1.99 -12.93
C GLU A 221 -0.65 -2.74 -12.90
N TYR A 222 -0.61 -3.84 -12.15
CA TYR A 222 0.58 -4.66 -11.92
C TYR A 222 0.30 -6.09 -12.40
N ASP A 223 1.05 -6.52 -13.41
CA ASP A 223 0.98 -7.87 -13.97
C ASP A 223 2.17 -8.72 -13.49
N TYR A 224 1.91 -10.02 -13.23
CA TYR A 224 2.85 -10.98 -12.64
C TYR A 224 3.07 -12.21 -13.52
#